data_AF-A0A8T3Q151-F1
#
_entry.id   AF-A0A8T3Q151-F1
#
_cell.length_a   1.000
_cell.length_b   1.000
_cell.length_c   1.000
_cell.angle_alpha   90.00
_cell.angle_beta   90.00
_cell.angle_gamma   90.00
#
_symmetry.space_group_name_H-M   'P 1'
#
loop_
_entity.id
_entity.type
_entity.pdbx_description
1 polymer ?
#
loop_
_entity_poly.entity_id
_entity_poly.type
_entity_poly.pdbx_seq_one_letter_code
_entity_poly.pdbx_strand_id
1 'polypeptide(L)'
;MRARSPQKAWASVRDKDLPWLAAVSRDWDLAELQDPAWQQAAAALETALAALIEKGRGVSVSTKMLHLKRPRLVPVLDSLVVEQLGARMPSTPAKAVVLIGHVRQVAHHNREALDRIIDHLAAQGVDRSVVRVLDALLWGSHKASWIAPLAPVIARWRAAK
;
A
#
# COMPACT_ATOMS: atom_id res chain seq x y z
N MET A 1 -1.60 -11.38 9.96
CA MET A 1 -2.85 -11.12 9.22
C MET A 1 -2.94 -12.10 8.06
N ARG A 2 -3.84 -13.09 8.10
CA ARG A 2 -4.13 -13.94 6.94
C ARG A 2 -5.05 -13.16 6.00
N ALA A 3 -4.60 -12.85 4.79
CA ALA A 3 -5.47 -12.32 3.76
C ALA A 3 -6.62 -13.33 3.55
N ARG A 4 -7.88 -12.89 3.72
CA ARG A 4 -9.09 -13.70 3.48
C ARG A 4 -9.39 -13.89 1.98
N SER A 5 -8.39 -13.77 1.12
CA SER A 5 -8.53 -14.17 -0.29
C SER A 5 -8.39 -15.69 -0.36
N PRO A 6 -9.32 -16.41 -1.03
CA PRO A 6 -9.30 -17.87 -1.10
C PRO A 6 -7.92 -18.35 -1.56
N GLN A 7 -7.34 -19.35 -0.91
CA GLN A 7 -6.01 -19.87 -1.24
C GLN A 7 -5.88 -20.24 -2.73
N LYS A 8 -6.98 -20.63 -3.38
CA LYS A 8 -7.08 -20.86 -4.82
C LYS A 8 -6.69 -19.64 -5.67
N ALA A 9 -6.99 -18.42 -5.22
CA ALA A 9 -6.61 -17.18 -5.89
C ALA A 9 -5.09 -16.91 -5.85
N TRP A 10 -4.36 -17.60 -4.96
CA TRP A 10 -2.91 -17.48 -4.79
C TRP A 10 -2.12 -18.56 -5.53
N ALA A 11 -2.76 -19.70 -5.87
CA ALA A 11 -2.08 -20.88 -6.40
C ALA A 11 -1.33 -20.61 -7.72
N SER A 12 -1.83 -19.72 -8.57
CA SER A 12 -1.20 -19.36 -9.84
C SER A 12 0.02 -18.44 -9.72
N VAL A 13 0.30 -17.90 -8.52
CA VAL A 13 1.28 -16.81 -8.31
C VAL A 13 2.28 -17.11 -7.19
N ARG A 14 1.93 -17.98 -6.23
CA ARG A 14 2.75 -18.17 -5.02
C ARG A 14 4.12 -18.79 -5.29
N ASP A 15 4.16 -19.78 -6.19
CA ASP A 15 5.29 -20.71 -6.36
C ASP A 15 5.79 -20.77 -7.82
N LYS A 16 5.65 -19.67 -8.58
CA LYS A 16 6.10 -19.57 -9.98
C LYS A 16 7.08 -18.43 -10.19
N ASP A 17 7.97 -18.58 -11.17
CA ASP A 17 8.66 -17.45 -11.77
C ASP A 17 7.66 -16.59 -12.54
N LEU A 18 7.63 -15.32 -12.20
CA LEU A 18 6.69 -14.34 -12.74
C LEU A 18 7.51 -13.27 -13.45
N PRO A 19 7.69 -13.35 -14.78
CA PRO A 19 8.53 -12.42 -15.54
C PRO A 19 8.15 -10.95 -15.30
N TRP A 20 6.84 -10.67 -15.22
CA TRP A 20 6.33 -9.33 -14.89
C TRP A 20 6.69 -8.87 -13.47
N LEU A 21 6.89 -9.79 -12.51
CA LEU A 21 7.31 -9.45 -11.16
C LEU A 21 8.83 -9.19 -11.11
N ALA A 22 9.61 -9.89 -11.94
CA ALA A 22 11.04 -9.64 -12.06
C ALA A 22 11.34 -8.23 -12.58
N ALA A 23 10.49 -7.70 -13.46
CA ALA A 23 10.56 -6.32 -13.94
C ALA A 23 10.25 -5.27 -12.87
N VAL A 24 9.61 -5.66 -11.76
CA VAL A 24 9.38 -4.78 -10.61
C VAL A 24 10.54 -4.96 -9.63
N SER A 25 11.47 -3.99 -9.57
CA SER A 25 12.63 -4.09 -8.68
C SER A 25 12.22 -4.22 -7.21
N ARG A 26 13.03 -4.97 -6.44
CA ARG A 26 12.86 -5.10 -4.99
C ARG A 26 13.37 -3.87 -4.23
N ASP A 27 14.26 -3.11 -4.85
CA ASP A 27 14.94 -1.96 -4.24
C ASP A 27 14.17 -0.65 -4.47
N TRP A 28 13.11 -0.69 -5.28
CA TRP A 28 12.22 0.44 -5.45
C TRP A 28 11.43 0.70 -4.17
N ASP A 29 11.51 1.94 -3.69
CA ASP A 29 10.70 2.47 -2.61
C ASP A 29 9.81 3.60 -3.14
N LEU A 30 8.51 3.49 -2.91
CA LEU A 30 7.53 4.44 -3.46
C LEU A 30 7.82 5.88 -3.01
N ALA A 31 8.29 6.05 -1.77
CA ALA A 31 8.53 7.34 -1.16
C ALA A 31 9.91 7.92 -1.50
N GLU A 32 10.83 7.13 -2.07
CA GLU A 32 12.19 7.59 -2.41
C GLU A 32 12.46 7.65 -3.92
N LEU A 33 11.61 7.00 -4.72
CA LEU A 33 11.74 7.03 -6.17
C LEU A 33 11.65 8.47 -6.70
N GLN A 34 12.66 8.86 -7.47
CA GLN A 34 12.67 10.09 -8.26
C GLN A 34 11.79 9.94 -9.50
N ASP A 35 11.33 11.06 -10.07
CA ASP A 35 10.30 11.04 -11.12
C ASP A 35 10.65 10.18 -12.36
N PRO A 36 11.88 10.21 -12.92
CA PRO A 36 12.23 9.33 -14.04
C PRO A 36 12.15 7.84 -13.69
N ALA A 37 12.58 7.47 -12.47
CA ALA A 37 12.52 6.10 -11.98
C ALA A 37 11.08 5.70 -11.61
N TRP A 38 10.27 6.65 -11.15
CA TRP A 38 8.84 6.45 -10.92
C TRP A 38 8.10 6.11 -12.22
N GLN A 39 8.39 6.75 -13.36
CA GLN A 39 7.76 6.39 -14.63
C GLN A 39 8.04 4.95 -15.04
N GLN A 40 9.28 4.48 -14.84
CA GLN A 40 9.65 3.08 -15.10
C GLN A 40 8.92 2.13 -14.15
N ALA A 41 8.87 2.47 -12.86
CA ALA A 41 8.14 1.69 -11.86
C ALA A 41 6.64 1.64 -12.16
N ALA A 42 6.03 2.75 -12.56
CA ALA A 42 4.62 2.86 -12.92
C ALA A 42 4.27 1.94 -14.10
N ALA A 43 5.08 1.94 -15.17
CA ALA A 43 4.89 1.06 -16.32
C ALA A 43 5.02 -0.44 -15.95
N ALA A 44 6.01 -0.78 -15.13
CA ALA A 44 6.20 -2.15 -14.64
C ALA A 44 5.03 -2.60 -13.74
N LEU A 45 4.55 -1.71 -12.86
CA LEU A 45 3.40 -1.96 -12.01
C LEU A 45 2.11 -2.13 -12.82
N GLU A 46 1.91 -1.35 -13.88
CA GLU A 46 0.75 -1.50 -14.76
C GLU A 46 0.74 -2.88 -15.40
N THR A 47 1.89 -3.32 -15.93
CA THR A 47 2.05 -4.66 -16.52
C THR A 47 1.78 -5.76 -15.47
N ALA A 48 2.34 -5.62 -14.28
CA ALA A 48 2.13 -6.56 -13.18
C ALA A 48 0.65 -6.64 -12.75
N LEU A 49 -0.03 -5.49 -12.67
CA LEU A 49 -1.45 -5.41 -12.35
C LEU A 49 -2.32 -5.99 -13.47
N ALA A 50 -1.98 -5.75 -14.73
CA ALA A 50 -2.66 -6.36 -15.87
C ALA A 50 -2.57 -7.89 -15.85
N ALA A 51 -1.42 -8.44 -15.44
CA ALA A 51 -1.23 -9.88 -15.31
C ALA A 51 -1.96 -10.50 -14.10
N LEU A 52 -2.20 -9.71 -13.04
CA LEU A 52 -2.84 -10.19 -11.81
C LEU A 52 -4.36 -10.01 -11.80
N ILE A 53 -4.87 -8.99 -12.48
CA ILE A 53 -6.30 -8.68 -12.52
C ILE A 53 -6.99 -9.62 -13.49
N GLU A 54 -7.87 -10.46 -12.94
CA GLU A 54 -8.68 -11.41 -13.70
C GLU A 54 -10.04 -11.61 -13.02
N LYS A 55 -10.91 -12.43 -13.60
CA LYS A 55 -12.20 -12.76 -13.00
C LYS A 55 -12.00 -13.35 -11.59
N GLY A 56 -12.47 -12.63 -10.56
CA GLY A 56 -12.33 -13.01 -9.15
C GLY A 56 -11.11 -12.42 -8.43
N ARG A 57 -10.22 -11.71 -9.12
CA ARG A 57 -9.11 -10.93 -8.55
C ARG A 57 -9.12 -9.50 -9.09
N GLY A 58 -9.81 -8.62 -8.36
CA GLY A 58 -9.78 -7.17 -8.64
C GLY A 58 -8.55 -6.49 -8.04
N VAL A 59 -8.43 -5.17 -8.24
CA VAL A 59 -7.29 -4.36 -7.78
C VAL A 59 -6.94 -4.57 -6.31
N SER A 60 -7.94 -4.67 -5.42
CA SER A 60 -7.69 -4.89 -3.99
C SER A 60 -6.91 -6.17 -3.70
N VAL A 61 -7.22 -7.26 -4.41
CA VAL A 61 -6.52 -8.54 -4.23
C VAL A 61 -5.13 -8.44 -4.85
N SER A 62 -5.03 -7.90 -6.06
CA SER A 62 -3.77 -7.79 -6.80
C SER A 62 -2.75 -6.92 -6.06
N THR A 63 -3.16 -5.78 -5.51
CA THR A 63 -2.28 -4.89 -4.73
C THR A 63 -1.83 -5.52 -3.42
N LYS A 64 -2.68 -6.31 -2.73
CA LYS A 64 -2.26 -7.09 -1.55
C LYS A 64 -1.19 -8.11 -1.90
N MET A 65 -1.34 -8.79 -3.03
CA MET A 65 -0.36 -9.77 -3.50
C MET A 65 0.98 -9.10 -3.84
N LEU A 66 0.92 -7.98 -4.57
CA LEU A 66 2.11 -7.20 -4.90
C LEU A 66 2.77 -6.62 -3.65
N HIS A 67 2.00 -6.09 -2.69
CA HIS A 67 2.51 -5.56 -1.43
C HIS A 67 3.31 -6.62 -0.66
N LEU A 68 2.84 -7.86 -0.59
CA LEU A 68 3.60 -8.94 0.07
C LEU A 68 4.95 -9.22 -0.61
N LYS A 69 5.06 -8.98 -1.92
CA LYS A 69 6.28 -9.20 -2.69
C LYS A 69 7.16 -7.94 -2.80
N ARG A 70 6.57 -6.75 -2.69
CA ARG A 70 7.17 -5.42 -2.87
C ARG A 70 6.60 -4.42 -1.85
N PRO A 71 6.82 -4.64 -0.53
CA PRO A 71 6.17 -3.88 0.54
C PRO A 71 6.64 -2.42 0.64
N ARG A 72 7.78 -2.09 0.03
CA ARG A 72 8.31 -0.72 -0.07
C ARG A 72 7.72 0.07 -1.23
N LEU A 73 7.17 -0.61 -2.23
CA LEU A 73 6.70 0.03 -3.46
C LEU A 73 5.17 0.09 -3.56
N VAL A 74 4.48 -1.00 -3.21
CA VAL A 74 3.06 -1.15 -3.54
C VAL A 74 2.21 -1.00 -2.29
N PRO A 75 1.38 0.06 -2.17
CA PRO A 75 0.43 0.20 -1.08
C PRO A 75 -0.75 -0.76 -1.25
N VAL A 76 -1.48 -1.04 -0.16
CA VAL A 76 -2.68 -1.87 -0.21
C VAL A 76 -3.91 -1.04 -0.56
N LEU A 77 -4.38 -1.14 -1.81
CA LEU A 77 -5.56 -0.41 -2.29
C LEU A 77 -6.85 -1.22 -2.12
N ASP A 78 -7.32 -1.36 -0.87
CA ASP A 78 -8.67 -1.89 -0.62
C ASP A 78 -9.73 -0.80 -0.44
N SER A 79 -10.99 -1.22 -0.29
CA SER A 79 -12.11 -0.29 -0.28
C SER A 79 -11.98 0.80 0.77
N LEU A 80 -11.44 0.49 1.95
CA LEU A 80 -11.29 1.46 3.03
C LEU A 80 -10.21 2.48 2.71
N VAL A 81 -9.06 2.01 2.20
CA VAL A 81 -7.96 2.89 1.80
C VAL A 81 -8.39 3.78 0.64
N VAL A 82 -9.03 3.21 -0.38
CA VAL A 82 -9.50 3.96 -1.54
C VAL A 82 -10.55 5.01 -1.14
N GLU A 83 -11.45 4.68 -0.20
CA GLU A 83 -12.42 5.62 0.36
C GLU A 83 -11.75 6.75 1.15
N GLN A 84 -10.74 6.45 2.00
CA GLN A 84 -9.97 7.47 2.72
C GLN A 84 -9.22 8.42 1.80
N LEU A 85 -8.78 7.93 0.64
CA LEU A 85 -8.16 8.75 -0.40
C LEU A 85 -9.19 9.58 -1.21
N GLY A 86 -10.49 9.49 -0.88
CA GLY A 86 -11.57 10.20 -1.58
C GLY A 86 -11.80 9.70 -3.00
N ALA A 87 -11.35 8.49 -3.32
CA ALA A 87 -11.36 7.93 -4.66
C ALA A 87 -12.42 6.82 -4.82
N ARG A 88 -12.67 6.42 -6.07
CA ARG A 88 -13.46 5.22 -6.40
C ARG A 88 -12.51 4.05 -6.64
N MET A 89 -12.97 2.83 -6.31
CA MET A 89 -12.19 1.61 -6.57
C MET A 89 -11.76 1.56 -8.05
N PRO A 90 -10.45 1.53 -8.34
CA PRO A 90 -9.97 1.47 -9.71
C PRO A 90 -10.43 0.18 -10.39
N SER A 91 -10.91 0.31 -11.62
CA SER A 91 -11.41 -0.80 -12.43
C SER A 91 -10.38 -1.31 -13.46
N THR A 92 -9.25 -0.63 -13.63
CA THR A 92 -8.21 -0.97 -14.61
C THR A 92 -6.81 -0.87 -13.99
N PRO A 93 -5.81 -1.58 -14.54
CA PRO A 93 -4.41 -1.46 -14.13
C PRO A 93 -3.90 -0.02 -14.12
N ALA A 94 -4.10 0.72 -15.22
CA ALA A 94 -3.70 2.13 -15.34
C ALA A 94 -4.29 3.01 -14.23
N LYS A 95 -5.59 2.88 -13.93
CA LYS A 95 -6.25 3.63 -12.85
C LYS A 95 -5.70 3.27 -11.47
N ALA A 96 -5.33 2.00 -11.27
CA ALA A 96 -4.70 1.57 -10.03
C ALA A 96 -3.30 2.20 -9.89
N VAL A 97 -2.50 2.25 -10.95
CA VAL A 97 -1.18 2.91 -10.94
C VAL A 97 -1.30 4.41 -10.69
N VAL A 98 -2.28 5.09 -11.28
CA VAL A 98 -2.58 6.51 -10.97
C VAL A 98 -2.86 6.69 -9.48
N LEU A 99 -3.66 5.80 -8.89
CA LEU A 99 -3.96 5.87 -7.46
C LEU A 99 -2.74 5.56 -6.58
N ILE A 100 -1.86 4.65 -6.98
CA ILE A 100 -0.56 4.43 -6.31
C ILE A 100 0.31 5.71 -6.41
N GLY A 101 0.30 6.39 -7.55
CA GLY A 101 0.96 7.68 -7.72
C GLY A 101 0.41 8.77 -6.80
N HIS A 102 -0.90 8.78 -6.57
CA HIS A 102 -1.52 9.67 -5.58
C HIS A 102 -1.05 9.32 -4.15
N VAL A 103 -0.95 8.02 -3.80
CA VAL A 103 -0.37 7.60 -2.51
C VAL A 103 1.09 8.05 -2.37
N ARG A 104 1.91 7.97 -3.44
CA ARG A 104 3.27 8.52 -3.47
C ARG A 104 3.27 10.01 -3.15
N GLN A 105 2.38 10.79 -3.75
CA GLN A 105 2.24 12.22 -3.43
C GLN A 105 1.88 12.43 -1.96
N VAL A 106 0.92 11.68 -1.41
CA VAL A 106 0.56 11.77 0.01
C VAL A 106 1.77 11.47 0.91
N ALA A 107 2.58 10.46 0.58
CA ALA A 107 3.80 10.15 1.31
C ALA A 107 4.79 11.33 1.29
N HIS A 108 5.04 11.91 0.11
CA HIS A 108 5.93 13.07 -0.03
C HIS A 108 5.46 14.29 0.76
N HIS A 109 4.17 14.62 0.68
CA HIS A 109 3.61 15.77 1.41
C HIS A 109 3.67 15.61 2.94
N ASN A 110 3.72 14.37 3.42
CA ASN A 110 3.73 14.06 4.86
C ASN A 110 5.09 13.51 5.33
N ARG A 111 6.16 13.69 4.54
CA ARG A 111 7.48 13.08 4.75
C ARG A 111 8.00 13.24 6.17
N GLU A 112 8.05 14.48 6.67
CA GLU A 112 8.56 14.78 8.02
C GLU A 112 7.76 14.08 9.14
N ALA A 113 6.44 14.01 9.00
CA ALA A 113 5.60 13.31 9.98
C ALA A 113 5.80 11.79 9.93
N LEU A 114 5.95 11.25 8.72
CA LEU A 114 6.19 9.82 8.50
C LEU A 114 7.58 9.41 9.01
N ASP A 115 8.61 10.20 8.77
CA ASP A 115 9.97 9.95 9.26
C ASP A 115 10.00 9.91 10.80
N ARG A 116 9.33 10.85 11.47
CA ARG A 116 9.21 10.81 12.95
C ARG A 116 8.55 9.54 13.48
N ILE A 117 7.56 9.01 12.77
CA ILE A 117 6.92 7.74 13.14
C ILE A 117 7.89 6.58 12.91
N ILE A 118 8.60 6.57 11.78
CA ILE A 118 9.57 5.53 11.43
C ILE A 118 10.72 5.51 12.44
N ASP A 119 11.30 6.66 12.78
CA ASP A 119 12.37 6.78 13.77
C ASP A 119 11.93 6.28 15.14
N HIS A 120 10.70 6.63 15.54
CA HIS A 120 10.12 6.15 16.79
C HIS A 120 9.95 4.62 16.81
N LEU A 121 9.48 4.04 15.71
CA LEU A 121 9.34 2.59 15.57
C LEU A 121 10.71 1.89 15.54
N ALA A 122 11.69 2.47 14.85
CA ALA A 122 13.05 1.96 14.78
C ALA A 122 13.73 1.94 16.15
N ALA A 123 13.52 2.98 16.97
CA ALA A 123 13.99 3.03 18.36
C ALA A 123 13.40 1.91 19.24
N GLN A 124 12.28 1.32 18.84
CA GLN A 124 11.64 0.17 19.49
C GLN A 124 11.99 -1.17 18.81
N GLY A 125 12.94 -1.19 17.88
CA GLY A 125 13.35 -2.39 17.13
C GLY A 125 12.35 -2.81 16.05
N VAL A 126 11.46 -1.92 15.61
CA VAL A 126 10.43 -2.20 14.61
C VAL A 126 10.76 -1.51 13.28
N ASP A 127 11.35 -2.26 12.34
CA ASP A 127 11.62 -1.75 10.99
C ASP A 127 10.34 -1.74 10.11
N ARG A 128 10.00 -0.58 9.55
CA ARG A 128 8.85 -0.41 8.65
C ARG A 128 9.15 0.59 7.54
N SER A 129 8.71 0.29 6.32
CA SER A 129 8.74 1.22 5.21
C SER A 129 7.71 2.34 5.37
N VAL A 130 7.97 3.48 4.73
CA VAL A 130 7.02 4.62 4.63
C VAL A 130 5.66 4.14 4.14
N VAL A 131 5.64 3.34 3.07
CA VAL A 131 4.40 2.76 2.51
C VAL A 131 3.63 1.96 3.56
N ARG A 132 4.32 1.14 4.36
CA ARG A 132 3.65 0.30 5.35
C ARG A 132 3.09 1.12 6.52
N VAL A 133 3.80 2.16 6.94
CA VAL A 133 3.32 3.11 7.96
C VAL A 133 2.11 3.86 7.42
N LEU A 134 2.17 4.38 6.21
CA LEU A 134 1.07 5.11 5.58
C LEU A 134 -0.17 4.22 5.40
N ASP A 135 -0.01 2.98 4.93
CA ASP A 135 -1.11 2.00 4.85
C ASP A 135 -1.78 1.79 6.21
N ALA A 136 -0.99 1.70 7.29
CA ALA A 136 -1.51 1.52 8.64
C ALA A 136 -2.25 2.77 9.14
N LEU A 137 -1.77 3.97 8.82
CA LEU A 137 -2.42 5.24 9.16
C LEU A 137 -3.75 5.39 8.41
N LEU A 138 -3.78 5.15 7.09
CA LEU A 138 -4.99 5.20 6.28
C LEU A 138 -6.04 4.20 6.80
N TRP A 139 -5.63 2.98 7.11
CA TRP A 139 -6.50 2.00 7.75
C TRP A 139 -6.98 2.45 9.13
N GLY A 140 -6.10 3.00 9.96
CA GLY A 140 -6.40 3.42 11.33
C GLY A 140 -7.37 4.60 11.40
N SER A 141 -7.30 5.52 10.43
CA SER A 141 -8.14 6.72 10.36
C SER A 141 -9.55 6.47 9.85
N HIS A 142 -9.83 5.31 9.24
CA HIS A 142 -11.17 4.99 8.75
C HIS A 142 -12.14 4.68 9.90
N LYS A 143 -13.39 5.17 9.84
CA LYS A 143 -14.41 4.96 10.88
C LYS A 143 -14.76 3.49 11.13
N ALA A 144 -14.66 2.66 10.10
CA ALA A 144 -14.85 1.21 10.18
C ALA A 144 -13.58 0.44 10.59
N SER A 145 -12.50 1.14 10.96
CA SER A 145 -11.27 0.51 11.46
C SER A 145 -11.48 -0.14 12.82
N TRP A 146 -10.72 -1.19 13.11
CA TRP A 146 -10.69 -1.79 14.44
C TRP A 146 -10.11 -0.83 15.51
N ILE A 147 -9.36 0.20 15.09
CA ILE A 147 -8.83 1.26 15.96
C ILE A 147 -9.87 2.36 16.21
N ALA A 148 -10.92 2.47 15.39
CA ALA A 148 -11.93 3.54 15.53
C ALA A 148 -12.55 3.63 16.93
N PRO A 149 -12.84 2.52 17.64
CA PRO A 149 -13.32 2.57 19.03
C PRO A 149 -12.31 3.20 20.03
N LEU A 150 -11.02 3.25 19.69
CA LEU A 150 -9.97 3.87 20.51
C LEU A 150 -9.80 5.36 20.24
N ALA A 151 -10.43 5.92 19.21
CA ALA A 151 -10.32 7.34 18.87
C ALA A 151 -10.71 8.29 20.04
N PRO A 152 -11.76 8.01 20.84
CA PRO A 152 -12.07 8.83 22.02
C PRO A 152 -10.98 8.79 23.10
N VAL A 153 -10.29 7.66 23.24
CA VAL A 153 -9.18 7.50 24.20
C VAL A 153 -7.97 8.32 23.75
N ILE A 154 -7.64 8.27 22.46
CA ILE A 154 -6.56 9.06 21.86
C ILE A 154 -6.86 10.56 21.98
N ALA A 155 -8.09 10.98 21.73
CA ALA A 155 -8.52 12.38 21.89
C ALA A 155 -8.36 12.86 23.33
N ARG A 156 -8.76 12.05 24.31
CA ARG A 156 -8.56 12.36 25.74
C ARG A 156 -7.08 12.46 26.13
N TRP A 157 -6.25 11.56 25.63
CA TRP A 157 -4.80 11.60 25.89
C TRP A 157 -4.13 12.86 25.33
N ARG A 158 -4.54 13.30 24.13
CA ARG A 158 -4.05 14.55 23.52
C ARG A 158 -4.48 15.80 24.28
N ALA A 159 -5.68 15.80 24.89
CA ALA A 159 -6.17 16.92 25.69
C ALA A 159 -5.52 17.03 27.07
N ALA A 160 -4.81 15.98 27.52
CA ALA A 160 -4.12 15.92 28.81
C ALA A 160 -2.62 16.24 28.72
N LYS A 161 -2.13 16.60 27.53
CA LYS A 161 -0.78 17.11 27.26
C LYS A 161 -0.87 18.57 26.85
#